data_AF-A0A955P585-F1
#
_entry.id   AF-A0A955P585-F1
#
_cell.length_a   1.000
_cell.length_b   1.000
_cell.length_c   1.000
_cell.angle_alpha   90.00
_cell.angle_beta   90.00
_cell.angle_gamma   90.00
#
_symmetry.space_group_name_H-M   'P 1'
#
loop_
_entity.id
_entity.type
_entity.pdbx_description
1 polymer ?
#
loop_
_entity_poly.entity_id
_entity_poly.type
_entity_poly.pdbx_seq_one_letter_code
_entity_poly.pdbx_strand_id
1 'polypeptide(L)'
;PEMGKYRLKSYSPCIDSGTVTVLNQDLDGNPRPVDVVGVGRDGPGAFDMGCYEYQLKPADMNSDGMVNGEDLLIFQEEWMREGVGADSQE
;
A
#
# COMPACT_ATOMS: atom_id res chain seq x y z
N PRO A 1 -4.14 25.68 -8.62
CA PRO A 1 -4.47 24.60 -9.58
C PRO A 1 -5.38 23.56 -8.91
N GLU A 2 -6.68 23.69 -9.11
CA GLU A 2 -7.70 22.91 -8.37
C GLU A 2 -7.96 21.50 -8.93
N MET A 3 -7.24 21.05 -9.95
CA MET A 3 -7.41 19.70 -10.54
C MET A 3 -6.11 18.92 -10.76
N GLY A 4 -5.07 19.20 -9.98
CA GLY A 4 -3.83 18.41 -10.07
C GLY A 4 -3.94 17.08 -9.34
N LYS A 5 -3.65 15.97 -10.03
CA LYS A 5 -3.44 14.67 -9.38
C LYS A 5 -2.08 14.69 -8.68
N TYR A 6 -2.04 15.15 -7.44
CA TYR A 6 -0.83 15.29 -6.63
C TYR A 6 -0.51 14.07 -5.75
N ARG A 7 -1.31 13.00 -5.83
CA ARG A 7 -1.06 11.76 -5.08
C ARG A 7 0.05 10.97 -5.74
N LEU A 8 0.85 10.32 -4.92
CA LEU A 8 1.93 9.46 -5.37
C LEU A 8 1.36 8.26 -6.11
N LYS A 9 2.09 7.82 -7.14
CA LYS A 9 1.86 6.53 -7.80
C LYS A 9 2.70 5.47 -7.08
N SER A 10 2.31 4.20 -7.18
CA SER A 10 3.00 3.05 -6.56
C SER A 10 4.51 2.99 -6.84
N TYR A 11 4.94 3.45 -8.01
CA TYR A 11 6.34 3.48 -8.42
C TYR A 11 7.05 4.83 -8.18
N SER A 12 6.48 5.72 -7.36
CA SER A 12 7.06 7.03 -7.12
C SER A 12 8.33 6.92 -6.27
N PRO A 13 9.45 7.56 -6.66
CA PRO A 13 10.66 7.58 -5.83
C PRO A 13 10.50 8.48 -4.59
N CYS A 14 9.35 9.13 -4.43
CA CYS A 14 9.03 9.90 -3.23
C CYS A 14 8.53 9.03 -2.08
N ILE A 15 8.19 7.76 -2.34
CA ILE A 15 7.73 6.83 -1.32
C ILE A 15 8.89 6.51 -0.36
N ASP A 16 8.63 6.57 0.95
CA ASP A 16 9.54 6.25 2.06
C ASP A 16 10.92 6.93 2.00
N SER A 17 10.97 8.08 1.33
CA SER A 17 12.20 8.84 1.03
C SER A 17 12.28 10.17 1.77
N GLY A 18 11.29 10.42 2.62
CA GLY A 18 11.13 11.59 3.46
C GLY A 18 12.04 11.64 4.67
N THR A 19 12.04 12.80 5.30
CA THR A 19 12.64 13.01 6.62
C THR A 19 11.55 13.01 7.67
N VAL A 20 11.89 12.54 8.88
CA VAL A 20 10.99 12.50 10.02
C VAL A 20 10.39 13.89 10.28
N THR A 21 9.08 13.91 10.54
CA THR A 21 8.32 15.11 10.89
C THR A 21 7.40 14.85 12.08
N VAL A 22 6.92 15.93 12.70
CA VAL A 22 5.94 15.88 13.81
C VAL A 22 4.49 15.78 13.30
N LEU A 23 4.27 15.90 11.99
CA LEU A 23 2.95 15.76 11.39
C LEU A 23 2.53 14.29 11.40
N ASN A 24 1.35 14.03 11.95
CA ASN A 24 0.76 12.68 12.05
C ASN A 24 -0.26 12.39 10.94
N GLN A 25 -0.61 13.39 10.13
CA GLN A 25 -1.54 13.25 9.01
C GLN A 25 -1.06 14.04 7.79
N ASP A 26 -1.42 13.56 6.61
CA ASP A 26 -1.22 14.26 5.35
C ASP A 26 -2.38 15.24 5.04
N LEU A 27 -2.37 15.89 3.88
CA LEU A 27 -3.44 16.84 3.49
C LEU A 27 -4.81 16.20 3.25
N ASP A 28 -4.88 14.88 3.11
CA ASP A 28 -6.13 14.12 2.97
C ASP A 28 -6.62 13.55 4.32
N GLY A 29 -5.88 13.79 5.40
CA GLY A 29 -6.17 13.23 6.72
C GLY A 29 -5.71 11.78 6.89
N ASN A 30 -4.93 11.24 5.94
CA ASN A 30 -4.37 9.90 6.06
C ASN A 30 -3.23 9.88 7.10
N PRO A 31 -2.99 8.75 7.77
CA PRO A 31 -1.86 8.60 8.67
C PRO A 31 -0.52 8.91 7.99
N ARG A 32 0.42 9.43 8.78
CA ARG A 32 1.80 9.68 8.37
C ARG A 32 2.76 9.30 9.52
N PRO A 33 3.75 8.42 9.30
CA PRO A 33 4.08 7.74 8.04
C PRO A 33 3.18 6.52 7.73
N VAL A 34 3.18 6.09 6.45
CA VAL A 34 2.72 4.75 6.04
C VAL A 34 3.91 4.01 5.43
N ASP A 35 4.40 3.01 6.15
CA ASP A 35 5.57 2.21 5.75
C ASP A 35 5.23 1.22 4.63
N VAL A 36 5.82 1.40 3.45
CA VAL A 36 5.74 0.44 2.35
C VAL A 36 6.95 -0.49 2.43
N VAL A 37 6.81 -1.53 3.23
CA VAL A 37 7.89 -2.50 3.53
C VAL A 37 8.68 -2.91 2.27
N GLY A 38 9.99 -2.70 2.31
CA GLY A 38 10.92 -3.00 1.22
C GLY A 38 11.08 -1.87 0.19
N VAL A 39 10.44 -0.72 0.39
CA VAL A 39 10.63 0.51 -0.39
C VAL A 39 11.30 1.56 0.49
N GLY A 40 12.34 2.22 -0.03
CA GLY A 40 12.98 3.34 0.67
C GLY A 40 13.51 2.98 2.06
N ARG A 41 12.96 3.63 3.10
CA ARG A 41 13.28 3.38 4.51
C ARG A 41 12.14 2.64 5.17
N ASP A 42 12.43 1.52 5.81
CA ASP A 42 11.45 0.81 6.62
C ASP A 42 11.28 1.42 8.03
N GLY A 43 10.10 1.22 8.61
CA GLY A 43 9.77 1.49 10.01
C GLY A 43 9.21 2.89 10.30
N PRO A 44 9.25 3.36 11.57
CA PRO A 44 8.61 4.62 11.98
C PRO A 44 9.16 5.89 11.32
N GLY A 45 10.19 5.78 10.49
CA GLY A 45 10.80 6.86 9.73
C GLY A 45 10.49 6.83 8.23
N ALA A 46 9.60 5.93 7.79
CA ALA A 46 9.16 5.72 6.42
C ALA A 46 8.19 6.82 5.94
N PHE A 47 8.63 8.08 5.98
CA PHE A 47 7.80 9.20 5.54
C PHE A 47 7.91 9.38 4.04
N ASP A 48 6.83 9.79 3.38
CA ASP A 48 6.92 10.19 1.98
C ASP A 48 7.41 11.62 1.81
N MET A 49 7.97 11.92 0.64
CA MET A 49 8.23 13.31 0.24
C MET A 49 6.95 13.98 -0.26
N GLY A 50 6.66 15.17 0.29
CA GLY A 50 5.54 16.01 -0.13
C GLY A 50 4.42 16.11 0.92
N CYS A 51 3.24 16.52 0.45
CA CYS A 51 2.08 16.81 1.30
C CYS A 51 1.06 15.66 1.37
N TYR A 52 1.30 14.55 0.66
CA TYR A 52 0.43 13.39 0.56
C TYR A 52 1.25 12.13 0.83
N GLU A 53 0.68 11.20 1.60
CA GLU A 53 1.28 9.91 1.90
C GLU A 53 0.64 8.83 1.02
N TYR A 54 1.45 7.96 0.43
CA TYR A 54 1.01 6.83 -0.38
C TYR A 54 0.26 5.84 0.52
N GLN A 55 -0.96 5.51 0.12
CA GLN A 55 -1.81 4.60 0.87
C GLN A 55 -1.74 3.22 0.24
N LEU A 56 -1.36 2.24 1.05
CA LEU A 56 -1.54 0.83 0.72
C LEU A 56 -3.03 0.53 0.59
N LYS A 57 -3.38 -0.21 -0.45
CA LYS A 57 -4.73 -0.73 -0.63
C LYS A 57 -4.72 -2.17 -0.13
N PRO A 58 -5.45 -2.52 0.95
CA PRO A 58 -5.41 -3.89 1.48
C PRO A 58 -5.82 -4.98 0.48
N ALA A 59 -6.56 -4.62 -0.57
CA ALA A 59 -7.00 -5.52 -1.64
C ALA A 59 -6.08 -5.52 -2.88
N ASP A 60 -5.00 -4.75 -2.87
CA ASP A 60 -3.94 -4.76 -3.89
C ASP A 60 -2.91 -5.82 -3.49
N MET A 61 -3.23 -7.07 -3.84
CA MET A 61 -2.51 -8.26 -3.39
C MET A 61 -1.19 -8.46 -4.13
N ASN A 62 -1.03 -7.88 -5.33
CA ASN A 62 0.24 -7.88 -6.06
C ASN A 62 1.10 -6.62 -5.80
N SER A 63 0.58 -5.65 -5.03
CA SER A 63 1.24 -4.37 -4.72
C SER A 63 1.57 -3.52 -5.95
N ASP A 64 0.75 -3.59 -7.00
CA ASP A 64 0.95 -2.83 -8.25
C ASP A 64 0.39 -1.39 -8.19
N GLY A 65 -0.36 -1.06 -7.13
CA GLY A 65 -1.02 0.21 -6.91
C GLY A 65 -2.48 0.26 -7.39
N MET A 66 -3.03 -0.84 -7.88
CA MET A 66 -4.40 -0.97 -8.38
C MET A 66 -5.11 -2.12 -7.68
N VAL A 67 -6.44 -2.12 -7.73
CA VAL A 67 -7.25 -3.27 -7.31
C VAL A 67 -8.02 -3.69 -8.55
N ASN A 68 -7.62 -4.80 -9.16
CA ASN A 68 -8.07 -5.25 -10.47
C ASN A 68 -8.17 -6.80 -10.57
N GLY A 69 -8.27 -7.33 -11.78
CA GLY A 69 -8.44 -8.78 -12.01
C GLY A 69 -7.23 -9.62 -11.57
N GLU A 70 -6.03 -9.05 -11.52
CA GLU A 70 -4.81 -9.74 -11.06
C GLU A 70 -4.88 -10.01 -9.55
N ASP A 71 -5.38 -9.07 -8.75
CA ASP A 71 -5.62 -9.27 -7.31
C ASP A 71 -6.66 -10.35 -7.06
N LEU A 72 -7.70 -10.39 -7.90
CA LEU A 72 -8.72 -11.43 -7.80
C LEU A 72 -8.14 -12.82 -8.09
N LEU A 73 -7.20 -12.93 -9.03
CA LEU A 73 -6.52 -14.20 -9.31
C LEU A 73 -5.67 -14.65 -8.13
N ILE A 74 -4.93 -13.73 -7.50
CA ILE A 74 -4.15 -14.05 -6.29
C ILE A 74 -5.07 -14.51 -5.17
N PHE A 75 -6.18 -13.79 -4.94
CA PHE A 75 -7.16 -14.19 -3.94
C PHE A 75 -7.76 -15.58 -4.23
N GLN A 76 -8.14 -15.83 -5.49
CA GLN A 76 -8.70 -17.13 -5.89
C GLN A 76 -7.70 -18.27 -5.69
N GLU A 77 -6.43 -18.07 -6.06
CA GLU A 77 -5.37 -19.06 -5.88
C GLU A 77 -5.18 -19.43 -4.39
N GLU A 78 -5.12 -18.43 -3.51
CA GLU A 78 -4.99 -18.66 -2.07
C GLU A 78 -6.25 -19.33 -1.47
N TRP A 79 -7.45 -18.88 -1.85
CA TRP A 79 -8.70 -19.46 -1.38
C TRP A 79 -8.83 -20.96 -1.74
N MET A 80 -8.45 -21.31 -2.97
CA MET A 80 -8.47 -22.70 -3.42
C MET A 80 -7.39 -23.55 -2.75
N ARG A 81 -6.29 -22.96 -2.30
CA ARG A 81 -5.25 -23.66 -1.55
C ARG A 81 -5.72 -24.09 -0.17
N GLU A 82 -6.51 -23.26 0.52
CA GLU A 82 -7.08 -23.59 1.82
C GLU A 82 -8.28 -24.57 1.72
N GLY A 83 -9.09 -24.45 0.66
CA GLY A 83 -10.28 -25.29 0.45
C GLY A 83 -10.02 -26.77 0.19
N VAL A 84 -8.79 -27.18 -0.13
CA VAL A 84 -8.43 -28.59 -0.39
C VAL A 84 -8.10 -29.37 0.90
N GLY A 85 -7.94 -28.68 2.04
CA GLY A 85 -7.56 -29.30 3.32
C GLY A 85 -8.70 -29.70 4.27
N ALA A 86 -9.95 -29.29 4.00
CA ALA A 86 -11.03 -29.39 4.99
C ALA A 86 -11.89 -30.68 4.90
N ASP A 87 -11.90 -31.40 3.77
CA ASP A 87 -12.89 -32.46 3.49
C ASP A 87 -12.29 -33.87 3.36
N SER A 88 -11.32 -34.27 4.18
CA SER A 88 -10.74 -35.64 4.15
C SER A 88 -10.83 -36.42 5.47
N GLN A 89 -11.73 -36.03 6.37
CA GLN A 89 -12.10 -36.87 7.52
C GLN A 89 -13.59 -37.20 7.48
N GLU A 90 -13.96 -38.20 6.67
CA GLU A 90 -15.03 -39.17 6.97
C GLU A 90 -14.91 -40.42 6.10
#